data_AF-A0A0B7MZ88-F1
#
_entry.id   AF-A0A0B7MZ88-F1
#
_cell.length_a   1.000
_cell.length_b   1.000
_cell.length_c   1.000
_cell.angle_alpha   90.00
_cell.angle_beta   90.00
_cell.angle_gamma   90.00
#
_symmetry.space_group_name_H-M   'P 1'
#
loop_
_entity.id
_entity.type
_entity.pdbx_description
1 polymer ?
#
loop_
_entity_poly.entity_id
_entity_poly.type
_entity_poly.pdbx_seq_one_letter_code
_entity_poly.pdbx_strand_id
1 'polypeptide(L)'
;MFRCNEKKARWYLDKKLAAVLPNEERAIKLNFEAKGDGHKQDDYMVEDRSNTCVSCGGNEYLTMHHVVPEMYRQWMPLVVKSKSSRDLLLLCKHCHDTYEQKAMILKKAGVKRFNIPLEGSGWCTFPQYKQARKAASALLRSSDKIPLDRQELLKNTVLDFWKDYDRKQYKGDQFHDILTECSELVDHFKGPNYIEHGQSAIKQLTSKCILNDKGQETWPDLEGFIKEWRQHFLDNLQPKHLSDLWSVDADIYTR
;
A
#
# COMPACT_ATOMS: atom_id res chain seq x y z
N MET A 1 -12.43 -0.69 26.87
CA MET A 1 -11.58 0.52 26.70
C MET A 1 -11.25 0.66 25.21
N PHE A 2 -11.26 1.87 24.63
CA PHE A 2 -10.81 2.11 23.25
C PHE A 2 -9.68 3.13 23.24
N ARG A 3 -8.69 2.98 22.35
CA ARG A 3 -7.57 3.92 22.20
C ARG A 3 -7.83 4.81 20.98
N CYS A 4 -7.53 6.10 21.11
CA CYS A 4 -7.59 7.03 19.97
C CYS A 4 -6.53 8.11 20.08
N ASN A 5 -6.28 8.79 18.96
CA ASN A 5 -5.40 9.96 18.95
C ASN A 5 -6.07 11.16 19.63
N GLU A 6 -5.25 12.12 20.02
CA GLU A 6 -5.69 13.33 20.71
C GLU A 6 -6.75 14.10 19.91
N LYS A 7 -6.61 14.18 18.58
CA LYS A 7 -7.59 14.84 17.71
C LYS A 7 -8.98 14.23 17.85
N LYS A 8 -9.08 12.90 17.89
CA LYS A 8 -10.36 12.19 18.07
C LYS A 8 -10.88 12.37 19.50
N ALA A 9 -10.02 12.31 20.51
CA ALA A 9 -10.41 12.58 21.89
C ALA A 9 -11.01 13.99 22.05
N ARG A 10 -10.35 15.02 21.50
CA ARG A 10 -10.84 16.40 21.46
C ARG A 10 -12.18 16.52 20.76
N TRP A 11 -12.37 15.84 19.62
CA TRP A 11 -13.67 15.82 18.93
C TRP A 11 -14.82 15.32 19.82
N TYR A 12 -14.61 14.28 20.65
CA TYR A 12 -15.63 13.81 21.60
C TYR A 12 -15.91 14.83 22.70
N LEU A 13 -14.87 15.48 23.23
CA LEU A 13 -15.01 16.53 24.25
C LEU A 13 -15.77 17.75 23.71
N ASP A 14 -15.39 18.24 22.53
CA ASP A 14 -16.00 19.41 21.87
C ASP A 14 -17.49 19.16 21.56
N LYS A 15 -17.83 17.92 21.20
CA LYS A 15 -19.23 17.50 20.95
C LYS A 15 -20.00 17.19 22.24
N LYS A 16 -19.40 17.36 23.41
CA LYS A 16 -19.98 17.02 24.73
C LYS A 16 -20.41 15.55 24.83
N LEU A 17 -19.77 14.69 24.03
CA LEU A 17 -19.98 13.24 24.01
C LEU A 17 -19.08 12.50 25.00
N ALA A 18 -18.13 13.21 25.63
CA ALA A 18 -17.27 12.70 26.68
C ALA A 18 -16.93 13.78 27.72
N ALA A 19 -16.41 13.36 28.87
CA ALA A 19 -15.88 14.22 29.92
C ALA A 19 -14.45 13.77 30.31
N VAL A 20 -13.64 14.73 30.75
CA VAL A 20 -12.31 14.44 31.31
C VAL A 20 -12.46 13.79 32.69
N LEU A 21 -11.60 12.81 32.97
CA LEU A 21 -11.55 12.16 34.28
C LEU A 21 -10.63 12.95 35.22
N PRO A 22 -11.04 13.26 36.47
CA PRO A 22 -10.26 14.13 37.37
C PRO A 22 -8.83 13.66 37.66
N ASN A 23 -8.57 12.36 37.61
CA ASN A 23 -7.29 11.75 37.98
C ASN A 23 -6.59 11.05 36.78
N GLU A 24 -7.08 11.24 35.55
CA GLU A 24 -6.52 10.59 34.37
C GLU A 24 -6.42 11.58 33.20
N GLU A 25 -5.31 12.32 33.12
CA GLU A 25 -5.09 13.37 32.10
C GLU A 25 -5.15 12.85 30.65
N ARG A 26 -4.92 11.56 30.43
CA ARG A 26 -4.91 10.92 29.10
C ARG A 26 -6.14 10.06 28.82
N ALA A 27 -7.18 10.17 29.63
CA ALA A 27 -8.42 9.42 29.45
C ALA A 27 -9.65 10.33 29.42
N ILE A 28 -10.63 9.91 28.62
CA ILE A 28 -11.94 10.53 28.56
C ILE A 28 -13.00 9.46 28.81
N LYS A 29 -14.07 9.83 29.51
CA LYS A 29 -15.23 8.97 29.74
C LYS A 29 -16.34 9.36 28.77
N LEU A 30 -16.84 8.41 27.99
CA LEU A 30 -18.01 8.65 27.13
C LEU A 30 -19.24 8.92 27.98
N ASN A 31 -20.06 9.88 27.55
CA ASN A 31 -21.32 10.25 28.21
C ASN A 31 -22.52 9.41 27.74
N PHE A 32 -22.27 8.37 26.94
CA PHE A 32 -23.28 7.51 26.36
C PHE A 32 -22.79 6.05 26.36
N GLU A 33 -23.73 5.12 26.26
CA GLU A 33 -23.44 3.70 26.14
C GLU A 33 -23.04 3.37 24.69
N ALA A 34 -21.81 2.90 24.51
CA ALA A 34 -21.32 2.51 23.19
C ALA A 34 -22.03 1.22 22.73
N LYS A 35 -22.35 1.15 21.43
CA LYS A 35 -22.88 -0.08 20.84
C LYS A 35 -21.76 -1.12 20.70
N GLY A 36 -21.96 -2.29 21.30
CA GLY A 36 -21.07 -3.45 21.25
C GLY A 36 -20.23 -3.62 22.50
N ASP A 37 -19.81 -4.86 22.75
CA ASP A 37 -19.16 -5.28 24.02
C ASP A 37 -17.69 -4.80 24.14
N GLY A 38 -17.14 -4.20 23.09
CA GLY A 38 -15.73 -3.83 23.02
C GLY A 38 -14.79 -5.04 22.97
N HIS A 39 -13.51 -4.79 23.24
CA HIS A 39 -12.49 -5.84 23.37
C HIS A 39 -12.48 -6.38 24.81
N LYS A 40 -12.26 -7.69 24.95
CA LYS A 40 -12.13 -8.35 26.25
C LYS A 40 -10.93 -7.80 27.03
N GLN A 41 -11.01 -7.85 28.36
CA GLN A 41 -9.84 -7.71 29.21
C GLN A 41 -8.84 -8.82 28.79
N ASP A 42 -7.57 -8.45 28.61
CA ASP A 42 -6.48 -9.28 28.06
C ASP A 42 -6.48 -9.52 26.53
N ASP A 43 -7.26 -8.75 25.76
CA ASP A 43 -7.07 -8.68 24.29
C ASP A 43 -5.86 -7.79 23.94
N TYR A 44 -5.02 -8.22 23.01
CA TYR A 44 -3.97 -7.41 22.37
C TYR A 44 -4.42 -6.01 21.92
N MET A 45 -5.72 -5.82 21.63
CA MET A 45 -6.28 -4.53 21.24
C MET A 45 -6.47 -3.54 22.39
N VAL A 46 -6.43 -3.99 23.65
CA VAL A 46 -6.50 -3.13 24.84
C VAL A 46 -5.14 -2.89 25.50
N GLU A 47 -4.15 -3.71 25.16
CA GLU A 47 -2.77 -3.62 25.65
C GLU A 47 -2.12 -2.26 25.33
N ASP A 48 -1.36 -1.73 26.30
CA ASP A 48 -0.55 -0.54 26.10
C ASP A 48 0.61 -0.82 25.13
N ARG A 49 0.76 0.04 24.14
CA ARG A 49 1.81 -0.11 23.10
C ARG A 49 2.84 0.97 23.25
N SER A 50 4.11 0.59 23.28
CA SER A 50 5.25 1.50 23.19
C SER A 50 5.52 1.88 21.73
N ASN A 51 6.00 3.12 21.52
CA ASN A 51 6.51 3.55 20.22
C ASN A 51 7.93 3.00 20.01
N THR A 52 8.04 1.69 19.80
CA THR A 52 9.30 0.96 19.63
C THR A 52 9.19 -0.03 18.48
N CYS A 53 10.30 -0.27 17.80
CA CYS A 53 10.42 -1.30 16.77
C CYS A 53 10.18 -2.68 17.39
N VAL A 54 9.18 -3.43 16.90
CA VAL A 54 8.87 -4.76 17.45
C VAL A 54 10.00 -5.78 17.23
N SER A 55 10.93 -5.51 16.30
CA SER A 55 12.08 -6.37 16.04
C SER A 55 13.25 -6.11 16.99
N CYS A 56 13.77 -4.88 17.00
CA CYS A 56 15.01 -4.53 17.71
C CYS A 56 14.82 -3.66 18.97
N GLY A 57 13.61 -3.20 19.26
CA GLY A 57 13.31 -2.35 20.41
C GLY A 57 13.67 -0.86 20.25
N GLY A 58 14.36 -0.48 19.17
CA GLY A 58 14.72 0.92 18.90
C GLY A 58 13.50 1.83 18.71
N ASN A 59 13.61 3.10 19.06
CA ASN A 59 12.52 4.08 19.04
C ASN A 59 12.71 5.21 18.00
N GLU A 60 13.74 5.12 17.16
CA GLU A 60 14.05 6.10 16.12
C GLU A 60 13.68 5.59 14.73
N TYR A 61 13.38 6.54 13.81
CA TYR A 61 13.06 6.27 12.41
C TYR A 61 11.99 5.18 12.22
N LEU A 62 10.98 5.22 13.09
CA LEU A 62 9.89 4.26 13.09
C LEU A 62 8.97 4.49 11.88
N THR A 63 8.54 3.37 11.32
CA THR A 63 7.60 3.28 10.21
C THR A 63 6.49 2.31 10.60
N MET A 64 5.31 2.50 10.03
CA MET A 64 4.20 1.59 10.21
C MET A 64 4.26 0.50 9.13
N HIS A 65 4.40 -0.75 9.55
CA HIS A 65 4.47 -1.91 8.69
C HIS A 65 3.17 -2.71 8.75
N HIS A 66 2.58 -2.98 7.59
CA HIS A 66 1.46 -3.89 7.46
C HIS A 66 1.97 -5.31 7.25
N VAL A 67 1.70 -6.21 8.21
CA VAL A 67 2.13 -7.63 8.16
C VAL A 67 1.61 -8.31 6.90
N VAL A 68 0.32 -8.08 6.58
CA VAL A 68 -0.21 -8.39 5.25
C VAL A 68 -0.02 -7.16 4.35
N PRO A 69 0.71 -7.27 3.23
CA PRO A 69 1.05 -6.11 2.40
C PRO A 69 -0.18 -5.32 1.94
N GLU A 70 -0.03 -3.99 1.92
CA GLU A 70 -1.10 -3.06 1.55
C GLU A 70 -1.67 -3.34 0.16
N MET A 71 -0.81 -3.79 -0.77
CA MET A 71 -1.21 -4.16 -2.12
C MET A 71 -2.32 -5.21 -2.16
N TYR A 72 -2.40 -6.10 -1.16
CA TYR A 72 -3.49 -7.07 -1.00
C TYR A 72 -4.59 -6.51 -0.10
N ARG A 73 -4.20 -5.92 1.04
CA ARG A 73 -5.13 -5.48 2.09
C ARG A 73 -6.20 -4.53 1.59
N GLN A 74 -5.84 -3.57 0.73
CA GLN A 74 -6.77 -2.59 0.19
C GLN A 74 -7.95 -3.23 -0.57
N TRP A 75 -7.76 -4.44 -1.13
CA TRP A 75 -8.76 -5.17 -1.91
C TRP A 75 -9.61 -6.13 -1.08
N MET A 76 -9.26 -6.38 0.19
CA MET A 76 -9.99 -7.32 1.06
C MET A 76 -11.41 -6.86 1.37
N PRO A 77 -12.33 -7.80 1.71
CA PRO A 77 -13.66 -7.48 2.22
C PRO A 77 -13.60 -6.53 3.42
N LEU A 78 -14.60 -5.65 3.55
CA LEU A 78 -14.61 -4.63 4.61
C LEU A 78 -14.56 -5.24 6.02
N VAL A 79 -15.26 -6.37 6.20
CA VAL A 79 -15.27 -7.15 7.44
C VAL A 79 -13.90 -7.73 7.82
N VAL A 80 -12.93 -7.74 6.91
CA VAL A 80 -11.54 -8.16 7.17
C VAL A 80 -10.63 -6.94 7.34
N LYS A 81 -10.77 -5.92 6.48
CA LYS A 81 -9.81 -4.80 6.45
C LYS A 81 -10.10 -3.66 7.42
N SER A 82 -11.35 -3.47 7.86
CA SER A 82 -11.81 -2.27 8.58
C SER A 82 -11.15 -2.02 9.95
N LYS A 83 -10.49 -3.01 10.56
CA LYS A 83 -9.71 -2.87 11.81
C LYS A 83 -8.33 -3.52 11.66
N SER A 84 -7.37 -2.78 11.07
CA SER A 84 -6.02 -3.27 10.76
C SER A 84 -5.00 -3.20 11.90
N SER A 85 -5.38 -2.63 13.05
CA SER A 85 -4.45 -2.34 14.14
C SER A 85 -3.72 -3.55 14.70
N ARG A 86 -4.24 -4.77 14.47
CA ARG A 86 -3.55 -6.01 14.86
C ARG A 86 -2.28 -6.25 14.06
N ASP A 87 -2.42 -6.11 12.75
CA ASP A 87 -1.40 -6.45 11.76
C ASP A 87 -0.63 -5.20 11.31
N LEU A 88 -0.67 -4.14 12.11
CA LEU A 88 -0.01 -2.87 11.86
C LEU A 88 0.98 -2.61 12.99
N LEU A 89 2.26 -2.88 12.71
CA LEU A 89 3.34 -2.93 13.68
C LEU A 89 4.37 -1.85 13.40
N LEU A 90 5.05 -1.37 14.44
CA LEU A 90 6.13 -0.39 14.28
C LEU A 90 7.44 -1.11 14.00
N LEU A 91 8.14 -0.69 12.95
CA LEU A 91 9.50 -1.12 12.62
C LEU A 91 10.37 0.10 12.39
N CYS A 92 11.62 0.09 12.88
CA CYS A 92 12.60 1.07 12.42
C CYS A 92 12.93 0.80 10.95
N LYS A 93 13.38 1.83 10.23
CA LYS A 93 13.70 1.74 8.79
C LYS A 93 14.59 0.53 8.44
N HIS A 94 15.63 0.26 9.24
CA HIS A 94 16.54 -0.87 9.01
C HIS A 94 15.84 -2.24 9.07
N CYS A 95 15.06 -2.50 10.11
CA CYS A 95 14.32 -3.75 10.26
C CYS A 95 13.24 -3.88 9.18
N HIS A 96 12.58 -2.77 8.84
CA HIS A 96 11.56 -2.73 7.80
C HIS A 96 12.15 -3.10 6.43
N ASP A 97 13.22 -2.43 6.00
CA ASP A 97 13.88 -2.70 4.71
C ASP A 97 14.39 -4.15 4.64
N THR A 98 14.97 -4.65 5.75
CA THR A 98 15.47 -6.04 5.84
C THR A 98 14.34 -7.05 5.68
N TYR A 99 13.21 -6.85 6.36
CA TYR A 99 12.06 -7.74 6.22
C TYR A 99 11.41 -7.64 4.84
N GLU A 100 11.32 -6.43 4.28
CA GLU A 100 10.70 -6.21 2.97
C GLU A 100 11.44 -6.96 1.84
N GLN A 101 12.76 -7.13 1.95
CA GLN A 101 13.53 -8.00 1.04
C GLN A 101 13.05 -9.46 1.09
N LYS A 102 12.73 -9.98 2.29
CA LYS A 102 12.18 -11.33 2.47
C LYS A 102 10.74 -11.40 2.00
N ALA A 103 9.91 -10.42 2.37
CA ALA A 103 8.52 -10.30 1.92
C ALA A 103 8.42 -10.25 0.39
N MET A 104 9.39 -9.63 -0.29
CA MET A 104 9.45 -9.59 -1.75
C MET A 104 9.59 -10.98 -2.39
N ILE A 105 10.25 -11.92 -1.72
CA ILE A 105 10.34 -13.32 -2.20
C ILE A 105 8.95 -13.96 -2.18
N LEU A 106 8.19 -13.78 -1.09
CA LEU A 106 6.82 -14.30 -0.98
C LEU A 106 5.87 -13.63 -1.98
N LYS A 107 5.97 -12.30 -2.17
CA LYS A 107 5.22 -11.57 -3.22
C LYS A 107 5.51 -12.15 -4.61
N LYS A 108 6.79 -12.42 -4.93
CA LYS A 108 7.18 -13.02 -6.22
C LYS A 108 6.64 -14.45 -6.39
N ALA A 109 6.57 -15.25 -5.33
CA ALA A 109 5.89 -16.55 -5.38
C ALA A 109 4.40 -16.40 -5.70
N GLY A 110 3.77 -15.33 -5.21
CA GLY A 110 2.41 -14.92 -5.55
C GLY A 110 2.15 -14.76 -7.04
N VAL A 111 3.13 -14.35 -7.86
CA VAL A 111 2.97 -14.21 -9.32
C VAL A 111 2.53 -15.52 -9.96
N LYS A 112 3.21 -16.62 -9.60
CA LYS A 112 2.87 -17.96 -10.08
C LYS A 112 1.55 -18.44 -9.49
N ARG A 113 1.36 -18.24 -8.17
CA ARG A 113 0.17 -18.68 -7.44
C ARG A 113 -1.12 -18.08 -7.98
N PHE A 114 -1.13 -16.78 -8.27
CA PHE A 114 -2.33 -16.05 -8.70
C PHE A 114 -2.38 -15.80 -10.20
N ASN A 115 -1.37 -16.26 -10.95
CA ASN A 115 -1.23 -16.09 -12.39
C ASN A 115 -1.37 -14.61 -12.84
N ILE A 116 -0.70 -13.70 -12.14
CA ILE A 116 -0.71 -12.27 -12.44
C ILE A 116 0.63 -11.61 -12.04
N PRO A 117 1.27 -10.80 -12.90
CA PRO A 117 2.50 -10.07 -12.55
C PRO A 117 2.31 -9.16 -11.33
N LEU A 118 3.39 -8.84 -10.61
CA LEU A 118 3.32 -7.94 -9.44
C LEU A 118 2.92 -6.52 -9.85
N GLU A 119 3.32 -6.11 -11.04
CA GLU A 119 2.99 -4.84 -11.68
C GLU A 119 1.55 -4.82 -12.21
N GLY A 120 0.79 -5.91 -12.09
CA GLY A 120 -0.53 -6.06 -12.69
C GLY A 120 -0.47 -6.44 -14.18
N SER A 121 -1.64 -6.67 -14.76
CA SER A 121 -1.81 -6.98 -16.19
C SER A 121 -2.76 -6.01 -16.86
N GLY A 122 -2.79 -5.96 -18.20
CA GLY A 122 -3.63 -5.01 -18.94
C GLY A 122 -3.03 -3.61 -19.10
N TRP A 123 -1.69 -3.51 -19.07
CA TRP A 123 -0.98 -2.29 -19.41
C TRP A 123 -1.16 -1.93 -20.89
N CYS A 124 -1.34 -0.64 -21.17
CA CYS A 124 -1.28 -0.10 -22.50
C CYS A 124 0.06 0.62 -22.70
N THR A 125 0.66 0.45 -23.88
CA THR A 125 1.89 1.13 -24.28
C THR A 125 1.67 1.85 -25.59
N PHE A 126 2.27 3.03 -25.72
CA PHE A 126 2.41 3.73 -27.00
C PHE A 126 3.89 3.74 -27.39
N PRO A 127 4.37 2.72 -28.15
CA PRO A 127 5.77 2.62 -28.55
C PRO A 127 6.30 3.89 -29.22
N GLN A 128 5.46 4.56 -30.02
CA GLN A 128 5.78 5.82 -30.67
C GLN A 128 6.00 6.96 -29.66
N TYR A 129 5.20 7.05 -28.60
CA TYR A 129 5.38 8.07 -27.55
C TYR A 129 6.65 7.77 -26.76
N LYS A 130 6.92 6.48 -26.48
CA LYS A 130 8.14 6.04 -25.81
C LYS A 130 9.40 6.45 -26.56
N GLN A 131 9.41 6.27 -27.88
CA GLN A 131 10.54 6.64 -28.73
C GLN A 131 10.76 8.15 -28.74
N ALA A 132 9.71 8.93 -29.01
CA ALA A 132 9.76 10.38 -29.02
C ALA A 132 10.20 10.94 -27.66
N ARG A 133 9.62 10.44 -26.56
CA ARG A 133 9.98 10.84 -25.20
C ARG A 133 11.42 10.59 -24.86
N LYS A 134 11.93 9.40 -25.19
CA LYS A 134 13.34 9.05 -24.92
C LYS A 134 14.29 9.92 -25.72
N ALA A 135 13.98 10.16 -27.00
CA ALA A 135 14.78 11.03 -27.86
C ALA A 135 14.78 12.48 -27.34
N ALA A 136 13.62 13.01 -27.00
CA ALA A 136 13.47 14.35 -26.46
C ALA A 136 14.18 14.52 -25.10
N SER A 137 13.99 13.58 -24.18
CA SER A 137 14.67 13.58 -22.87
C SER A 137 16.19 13.54 -23.00
N ALA A 138 16.72 12.77 -23.97
CA ALA A 138 18.16 12.68 -24.20
C ALA A 138 18.72 14.01 -24.73
N LEU A 139 18.02 14.66 -25.67
CA LEU A 139 18.40 15.98 -26.20
C LEU A 139 18.29 17.09 -25.15
N LEU A 140 17.33 17.05 -24.23
CA LEU A 140 17.22 18.05 -23.17
C LEU A 140 18.30 17.91 -22.09
N ARG A 141 18.62 16.68 -21.68
CA ARG A 141 19.47 16.43 -20.50
C ARG A 141 20.95 16.32 -20.81
N SER A 142 21.29 15.87 -22.02
CA SER A 142 22.65 15.41 -22.33
C SER A 142 23.09 15.72 -23.75
N SER A 143 22.51 16.74 -24.42
CA SER A 143 22.82 17.05 -25.83
C SER A 143 24.33 17.18 -26.09
N ASP A 144 25.01 17.88 -25.19
CA ASP A 144 26.45 18.16 -25.21
C ASP A 144 27.33 16.89 -25.20
N LYS A 145 26.81 15.77 -24.69
CA LYS A 145 27.51 14.49 -24.57
C LYS A 145 27.15 13.49 -25.67
N ILE A 146 26.20 13.84 -26.55
CA ILE A 146 25.73 12.97 -27.62
C ILE A 146 26.49 13.34 -28.91
N PRO A 147 27.08 12.38 -29.64
CA PRO A 147 27.68 12.62 -30.95
C PRO A 147 26.71 13.31 -31.92
N LEU A 148 27.22 14.21 -32.78
CA LEU A 148 26.39 15.08 -33.64
C LEU A 148 25.45 14.30 -34.58
N ASP A 149 25.95 13.21 -35.16
CA ASP A 149 25.19 12.26 -35.98
C ASP A 149 24.01 11.64 -35.20
N ARG A 150 24.27 11.26 -33.95
CA ARG A 150 23.23 10.73 -33.07
C ARG A 150 22.25 11.82 -32.63
N GLN A 151 22.70 13.04 -32.38
CA GLN A 151 21.79 14.16 -32.09
C GLN A 151 20.82 14.38 -33.24
N GLU A 152 21.32 14.42 -34.48
CA GLU A 152 20.48 14.60 -35.67
C GLU A 152 19.42 13.50 -35.80
N LEU A 153 19.81 12.24 -35.61
CA LEU A 153 18.86 11.12 -35.62
C LEU A 153 17.78 11.24 -34.54
N LEU A 154 18.14 11.67 -33.33
CA LEU A 154 17.18 11.90 -32.25
C LEU A 154 16.24 13.09 -32.56
N LYS A 155 16.77 14.17 -33.15
CA LYS A 155 15.96 15.32 -33.60
C LYS A 155 14.94 14.87 -34.63
N ASN A 156 15.36 14.10 -35.63
CA ASN A 156 14.47 13.55 -36.65
C ASN A 156 13.40 12.65 -36.04
N THR A 157 13.77 11.78 -35.09
CA THR A 157 12.80 10.93 -34.36
C THR A 157 11.70 11.75 -33.67
N VAL A 158 12.07 12.85 -33.00
CA VAL A 158 11.11 13.74 -32.33
C VAL A 158 10.23 14.47 -33.35
N LEU A 159 10.83 15.04 -34.39
CA LEU A 159 10.11 15.81 -35.41
C LEU A 159 9.16 14.94 -36.22
N ASP A 160 9.57 13.72 -36.59
CA ASP A 160 8.73 12.79 -37.33
C ASP A 160 7.53 12.33 -36.51
N PHE A 161 7.74 12.03 -35.22
CA PHE A 161 6.64 11.76 -34.30
C PHE A 161 5.68 12.96 -34.19
N TRP A 162 6.23 14.17 -34.03
CA TRP A 162 5.45 15.39 -33.81
C TRP A 162 4.49 15.71 -34.96
N LYS A 163 4.91 15.45 -36.21
CA LYS A 163 4.08 15.63 -37.42
C LYS A 163 2.74 14.89 -37.34
N ASP A 164 2.72 13.73 -36.70
CA ASP A 164 1.53 12.88 -36.58
C ASP A 164 0.80 13.05 -35.24
N TYR A 165 1.52 13.47 -34.19
CA TYR A 165 1.01 13.59 -32.83
C TYR A 165 0.12 14.83 -32.61
N ASP A 166 0.29 15.90 -33.39
CA ASP A 166 -0.53 17.11 -33.30
C ASP A 166 -1.00 17.62 -34.68
N ARG A 167 -2.27 17.36 -35.02
CA ARG A 167 -2.90 17.88 -36.25
C ARG A 167 -3.82 19.09 -36.02
N LYS A 168 -3.87 19.70 -34.83
CA LYS A 168 -4.88 20.76 -34.58
C LYS A 168 -4.48 22.03 -33.84
N GLN A 169 -3.29 22.23 -33.28
CA GLN A 169 -3.04 23.54 -32.64
C GLN A 169 -1.57 23.99 -32.51
N TYR A 170 -1.01 24.42 -33.64
CA TYR A 170 0.24 25.19 -33.71
C TYR A 170 0.14 26.54 -32.97
N LYS A 171 0.94 26.75 -31.91
CA LYS A 171 1.22 28.06 -31.28
C LYS A 171 2.62 28.21 -30.66
N GLY A 172 3.59 27.34 -30.99
CA GLY A 172 4.97 27.46 -30.51
C GLY A 172 5.98 27.17 -31.61
N ASP A 173 6.85 28.13 -31.92
CA ASP A 173 7.76 28.09 -33.07
C ASP A 173 9.14 27.48 -32.73
N GLN A 174 9.35 26.99 -31.50
CA GLN A 174 10.68 26.64 -30.99
C GLN A 174 10.84 25.13 -30.72
N PHE A 175 11.93 24.58 -31.24
CA PHE A 175 12.29 23.16 -31.08
C PHE A 175 12.39 22.72 -29.61
N HIS A 176 12.80 23.64 -28.72
CA HIS A 176 12.91 23.36 -27.29
C HIS A 176 11.55 23.02 -26.64
N ASP A 177 10.47 23.66 -27.08
CA ASP A 177 9.12 23.43 -26.52
C ASP A 177 8.61 22.03 -26.93
N ILE A 178 8.85 21.65 -28.20
CA ILE A 178 8.56 20.31 -28.71
C ILE A 178 9.29 19.24 -27.89
N LEU A 179 10.58 19.47 -27.60
CA LEU A 179 11.35 18.55 -26.77
C LEU A 179 10.76 18.44 -25.36
N THR A 180 10.37 19.56 -24.76
CA THR A 180 9.78 19.59 -23.41
C THR A 180 8.49 18.77 -23.39
N GLU A 181 7.56 19.03 -24.30
CA GLU A 181 6.28 18.33 -24.37
C GLU A 181 6.45 16.83 -24.69
N CYS A 182 7.32 16.50 -25.65
CA CYS A 182 7.64 15.11 -25.96
C CYS A 182 8.24 14.38 -24.74
N SER A 183 9.06 15.07 -23.93
CA SER A 183 9.70 14.47 -22.75
C SER A 183 8.72 14.10 -21.63
N GLU A 184 7.53 14.70 -21.64
CA GLU A 184 6.46 14.51 -20.65
C GLU A 184 5.39 13.50 -21.09
N LEU A 185 5.48 12.97 -22.32
CA LEU A 185 4.51 12.00 -22.84
C LEU A 185 4.34 10.79 -21.91
N VAL A 186 3.09 10.39 -21.69
CA VAL A 186 2.80 9.12 -20.99
C VAL A 186 2.78 8.00 -22.02
N ASP A 187 3.87 7.23 -22.10
CA ASP A 187 3.99 6.09 -23.02
C ASP A 187 3.53 4.74 -22.45
N HIS A 188 3.21 4.72 -21.16
CA HIS A 188 2.82 3.52 -20.43
C HIS A 188 1.78 3.86 -19.36
N PHE A 189 0.61 3.23 -19.40
CA PHE A 189 -0.50 3.53 -18.50
C PHE A 189 -1.43 2.33 -18.32
N LYS A 190 -2.28 2.40 -17.29
CA LYS A 190 -3.29 1.38 -16.98
C LYS A 190 -4.39 1.42 -18.04
N GLY A 191 -4.52 0.36 -18.83
CA GLY A 191 -5.57 0.22 -19.84
C GLY A 191 -6.96 -0.06 -19.25
N PRO A 192 -8.01 -0.16 -20.10
CA PRO A 192 -9.37 -0.44 -19.63
C PRO A 192 -9.52 -1.82 -18.99
N ASN A 193 -8.67 -2.77 -19.37
CA ASN A 193 -8.64 -4.13 -18.80
C ASN A 193 -7.55 -4.28 -17.73
N TYR A 194 -7.02 -3.18 -17.20
CA TYR A 194 -5.96 -3.24 -16.21
C TYR A 194 -6.48 -3.82 -14.89
N ILE A 195 -5.73 -4.78 -14.35
CA ILE A 195 -6.02 -5.40 -13.07
C ILE A 195 -4.74 -5.47 -12.23
N GLU A 196 -4.85 -5.05 -10.97
CA GLU A 196 -3.74 -5.10 -10.03
C GLU A 196 -3.52 -6.53 -9.53
N HIS A 197 -2.25 -6.85 -9.25
CA HIS A 197 -1.88 -8.14 -8.67
C HIS A 197 -2.74 -8.49 -7.45
N GLY A 198 -2.82 -7.57 -6.50
CA GLY A 198 -3.57 -7.77 -5.26
C GLY A 198 -5.07 -7.87 -5.49
N GLN A 199 -5.63 -7.14 -6.45
CA GLN A 199 -7.04 -7.23 -6.81
C GLN A 199 -7.38 -8.63 -7.33
N SER A 200 -6.58 -9.16 -8.25
CA SER A 200 -6.78 -10.52 -8.78
C SER A 200 -6.58 -11.58 -7.70
N ALA A 201 -5.53 -11.45 -6.88
CA ALA A 201 -5.23 -12.37 -5.80
C ALA A 201 -6.38 -12.43 -4.78
N ILE A 202 -6.84 -11.27 -4.29
CA ILE A 202 -7.96 -11.24 -3.35
C ILE A 202 -9.23 -11.77 -3.99
N LYS A 203 -9.55 -11.41 -5.25
CA LYS A 203 -10.72 -11.95 -5.96
C LYS A 203 -10.71 -13.49 -5.99
N GLN A 204 -9.54 -14.10 -6.21
CA GLN A 204 -9.38 -15.56 -6.18
C GLN A 204 -9.55 -16.11 -4.76
N LEU A 205 -8.90 -15.50 -3.76
CA LEU A 205 -8.97 -15.91 -2.35
C LEU A 205 -10.36 -15.72 -1.74
N THR A 206 -11.19 -14.84 -2.29
CA THR A 206 -12.57 -14.61 -1.85
C THR A 206 -13.61 -15.30 -2.73
N SER A 207 -13.19 -16.12 -3.70
CA SER A 207 -14.09 -16.80 -4.64
C SER A 207 -15.04 -17.79 -3.95
N LYS A 208 -14.59 -18.38 -2.85
CA LYS A 208 -15.37 -19.28 -2.01
C LYS A 208 -15.73 -18.60 -0.68
N CYS A 209 -16.96 -18.13 -0.58
CA CYS A 209 -17.54 -17.62 0.65
C CYS A 209 -18.35 -18.73 1.34
N ILE A 210 -18.19 -18.88 2.65
CA ILE A 210 -19.00 -19.77 3.49
C ILE A 210 -19.56 -19.00 4.67
N LEU A 211 -20.72 -19.42 5.19
CA LEU A 211 -21.28 -18.89 6.42
C LEU A 211 -20.79 -19.71 7.61
N ASN A 212 -20.33 -19.02 8.66
CA ASN A 212 -20.05 -19.67 9.94
C ASN A 212 -21.36 -19.99 10.70
N ASP A 213 -21.25 -20.63 11.87
CA ASP A 213 -22.40 -21.00 12.71
C ASP A 213 -23.25 -19.80 13.18
N LYS A 214 -22.73 -18.58 13.04
CA LYS A 214 -23.41 -17.33 13.38
C LYS A 214 -23.99 -16.63 12.14
N GLY A 215 -23.98 -17.28 10.99
CA GLY A 215 -24.47 -16.74 9.72
C GLY A 215 -23.59 -15.63 9.13
N GLN A 216 -22.31 -15.55 9.51
CA GLN A 216 -21.38 -14.52 9.03
C GLN A 216 -20.53 -15.05 7.88
N GLU A 217 -20.31 -14.21 6.87
CA GLU A 217 -19.45 -14.52 5.72
C GLU A 217 -17.99 -14.70 6.14
N THR A 218 -17.39 -15.78 5.66
CA THR A 218 -15.98 -16.14 5.87
C THR A 218 -15.37 -16.71 4.58
N TRP A 219 -14.06 -16.54 4.43
CA TRP A 219 -13.29 -16.93 3.25
C TRP A 219 -12.06 -17.74 3.69
N PRO A 220 -12.15 -19.09 3.74
CA PRO A 220 -11.07 -19.93 4.25
C PRO A 220 -9.72 -19.73 3.53
N ASP A 221 -9.73 -19.51 2.21
CA ASP A 221 -8.52 -19.29 1.44
C ASP A 221 -7.86 -17.94 1.79
N LEU A 222 -8.66 -16.90 1.99
CA LEU A 222 -8.19 -15.59 2.46
C LEU A 222 -7.63 -15.68 3.88
N GLU A 223 -8.28 -16.43 4.77
CA GLU A 223 -7.78 -16.66 6.13
C GLU A 223 -6.42 -17.36 6.12
N GLY A 224 -6.30 -18.43 5.33
CA GLY A 224 -5.04 -19.13 5.13
C GLY A 224 -3.94 -18.21 4.62
N PHE A 225 -4.26 -17.34 3.65
CA PHE A 225 -3.34 -16.35 3.12
C PHE A 225 -2.90 -15.30 4.17
N ILE A 226 -3.81 -14.83 5.01
CA ILE A 226 -3.48 -13.89 6.11
C ILE A 226 -2.56 -14.56 7.13
N LYS A 227 -2.88 -15.80 7.53
CA LYS A 227 -2.07 -16.58 8.46
C LYS A 227 -0.68 -16.88 7.90
N GLU A 228 -0.58 -17.18 6.62
CA GLU A 228 0.70 -17.36 5.91
C GLU A 228 1.57 -16.10 6.01
N TRP A 229 1.01 -14.92 5.77
CA TRP A 229 1.73 -13.65 5.93
C TRP A 229 2.15 -13.38 7.39
N ARG A 230 1.28 -13.66 8.35
CA ARG A 230 1.59 -13.55 9.78
C ARG A 230 2.72 -14.48 10.19
N GLN A 231 2.69 -15.74 9.76
CA GLN A 231 3.74 -16.72 10.04
C GLN A 231 5.05 -16.32 9.36
N HIS A 232 5.00 -15.95 8.08
CA HIS A 232 6.17 -15.48 7.33
C HIS A 232 6.84 -14.28 8.02
N PHE A 233 6.04 -13.37 8.59
CA PHE A 233 6.55 -12.24 9.38
C PHE A 233 7.33 -12.71 10.61
N LEU A 234 6.78 -13.62 11.40
CA LEU A 234 7.47 -14.19 12.56
C LEU A 234 8.77 -14.90 12.16
N ASP A 235 8.71 -15.75 11.13
CA ASP A 235 9.82 -16.59 10.70
C ASP A 235 11.02 -15.77 10.22
N ASN A 236 10.75 -14.66 9.51
CA ASN A 236 11.79 -13.87 8.83
C ASN A 236 12.20 -12.60 9.57
N LEU A 237 11.31 -11.99 10.36
CA LEU A 237 11.66 -10.82 11.18
C LEU A 237 12.17 -11.24 12.58
N GLN A 238 11.67 -12.35 13.12
CA GLN A 238 11.98 -12.85 14.46
C GLN A 238 11.87 -11.76 15.54
N PRO A 239 10.69 -11.15 15.71
CA PRO A 239 10.54 -9.97 16.55
C PRO A 239 10.74 -10.30 18.03
N LYS A 240 11.59 -9.52 18.72
CA LYS A 240 11.91 -9.71 20.14
C LYS A 240 11.07 -8.86 21.10
N HIS A 241 10.36 -7.89 20.56
CA HIS A 241 9.57 -6.91 21.30
C HIS A 241 8.12 -6.85 20.79
N LEU A 242 7.67 -7.89 20.09
CA LEU A 242 6.27 -8.08 19.78
C LEU A 242 5.55 -8.64 21.02
N SER A 243 4.34 -8.18 21.28
CA SER A 243 3.52 -8.68 22.38
C SER A 243 3.25 -10.18 22.25
N ASP A 244 3.29 -10.89 23.38
CA ASP A 244 2.91 -12.30 23.49
C ASP A 244 1.41 -12.55 23.18
N LEU A 245 0.58 -11.49 23.21
CA LEU A 245 -0.84 -11.55 22.84
C LEU A 245 -1.05 -11.40 21.32
N TRP A 246 -0.01 -11.08 20.55
CA TRP A 246 -0.08 -11.11 19.10
C TRP A 246 0.11 -12.54 18.61
N SER A 247 -0.81 -13.02 17.78
CA SER A 247 -0.81 -14.41 17.30
C SER A 247 -1.22 -14.51 15.84
N VAL A 248 -0.65 -15.51 15.15
CA VAL A 248 -1.02 -15.90 13.79
C VAL A 248 -2.51 -16.23 13.71
N ASP A 249 -3.04 -16.91 14.72
CA ASP A 249 -4.43 -17.39 14.77
C ASP A 249 -5.43 -16.38 15.33
N ALA A 250 -4.98 -15.16 15.65
CA ALA A 250 -5.87 -14.13 16.18
C ALA A 250 -7.01 -13.77 15.20
N ASP A 251 -8.15 -13.34 15.76
CA ASP A 251 -9.36 -12.98 15.02
C ASP A 251 -9.07 -12.09 13.80
N ILE A 252 -9.56 -12.53 12.64
CA ILE A 252 -9.42 -11.85 11.34
C ILE A 252 -10.63 -10.96 11.04
N TYR A 253 -11.81 -11.40 11.45
CA TYR A 253 -13.07 -10.73 11.14
C TYR A 253 -13.43 -9.69 12.18
N THR A 254 -13.84 -8.52 11.70
CA THR A 254 -14.44 -7.50 12.51
C THR A 254 -15.88 -7.89 12.80
N ARG A 255 -16.16 -8.14 14.08
CA ARG A 255 -17.52 -8.20 14.63
C ARG A 255 -18.17 -6.82 14.61
#